data_AF-A0A534Q234-F1
#
_entry.id   AF-A0A534Q234-F1
#
_cell.length_a   1.000
_cell.length_b   1.000
_cell.length_c   1.000
_cell.angle_alpha   90.00
_cell.angle_beta   90.00
_cell.angle_gamma   90.00
#
_symmetry.space_group_name_H-M   'P 1'
#
loop_
_entity.id
_entity.type
_entity.pdbx_description
1 polymer ?
#
loop_
_entity_poly.entity_id
_entity_poly.type
_entity_poly.pdbx_seq_one_letter_code
_entity_poly.pdbx_strand_id
1 'polypeptide(L)'
;MSNKSSSTITSTEVRELLRTAAKQLSAREEKTLRMRSGAGLGKTEPLPRRGQDNPEARAELLALEVELKQKLAARTAPASSTKPAVRGKEKDKIIRALRRLK
;
A
#
# COMPACT_ATOMS: atom_id res chain seq x y z
N MET A 1 38.06 14.15 -25.83
CA MET A 1 36.62 14.23 -25.50
C MET A 1 36.20 12.87 -24.98
N SER A 2 35.93 12.75 -23.68
CA SER A 2 35.58 11.46 -23.06
C SER A 2 34.08 11.23 -23.21
N ASN A 3 33.71 10.20 -23.97
CA ASN A 3 32.32 9.79 -24.15
C ASN A 3 31.74 9.44 -22.78
N LYS A 4 30.85 10.30 -22.27
CA LYS A 4 29.98 9.99 -21.14
C LYS A 4 29.15 8.78 -21.58
N SER A 5 29.54 7.59 -21.13
CA SER A 5 28.70 6.40 -21.26
C SER A 5 27.43 6.67 -20.47
N SER A 6 26.35 7.06 -21.15
CA SER A 6 25.03 7.22 -20.55
C SER A 6 24.49 5.82 -20.24
N SER A 7 24.92 5.25 -19.11
CA SER A 7 24.36 4.00 -18.61
C SER A 7 22.92 4.30 -18.23
N THR A 8 21.97 3.81 -19.05
CA THR A 8 20.55 3.97 -18.77
C THR A 8 20.22 3.07 -17.59
N ILE A 9 20.20 3.63 -16.37
CA ILE A 9 19.88 2.86 -15.17
C ILE A 9 18.39 2.51 -15.23
N THR A 10 18.08 1.22 -15.29
CA THR A 10 16.70 0.76 -15.36
C THR A 10 16.04 0.86 -13.98
N SER A 11 14.71 1.04 -13.93
CA SER A 11 13.97 1.12 -12.66
C SER A 11 14.10 -0.17 -11.83
N THR A 12 14.36 -1.30 -12.49
CA THR A 12 14.65 -2.60 -11.88
C THR A 12 16.01 -2.62 -11.18
N GLU A 13 17.06 -2.10 -11.83
CA GLU A 13 18.40 -1.97 -11.22
C GLU A 13 18.36 -1.03 -10.02
N VAL A 14 17.65 0.10 -10.11
CA VAL A 14 17.49 1.01 -8.97
C VAL A 14 16.77 0.32 -7.82
N ARG A 15 15.77 -0.53 -8.10
CA ARG A 15 15.07 -1.29 -7.06
C ARG A 15 15.99 -2.30 -6.38
N GLU A 16 16.85 -2.99 -7.13
CA GLU A 16 17.84 -3.92 -6.57
C GLU A 16 18.92 -3.21 -5.75
N LEU A 17 19.37 -2.05 -6.22
CA LEU A 17 20.26 -1.18 -5.46
C LEU A 17 19.60 -0.69 -4.17
N LEU A 18 18.34 -0.29 -4.20
CA LEU A 18 17.60 0.08 -2.99
C LEU A 18 17.48 -1.08 -2.00
N ARG A 19 17.23 -2.31 -2.47
CA ARG A 19 17.17 -3.50 -1.60
C ARG A 19 18.50 -3.79 -0.90
N THR A 20 19.59 -3.73 -1.64
CA THR A 20 20.93 -4.09 -1.16
C THR A 20 21.57 -2.96 -0.35
N ALA A 21 21.42 -1.72 -0.82
CA ALA A 21 21.99 -0.52 -0.23
C ALA A 21 21.13 0.09 0.89
N ALA A 22 19.95 -0.46 1.19
CA ALA A 22 19.15 -0.06 2.36
C ALA A 22 19.91 -0.20 3.70
N LYS A 23 21.03 -0.95 3.73
CA LYS A 23 21.92 -1.01 4.90
C LYS A 23 23.05 0.02 4.90
N GLN A 24 23.36 0.62 3.75
CA GLN A 24 24.50 1.52 3.58
C GLN A 24 24.10 2.98 3.36
N LEU A 25 22.97 3.23 2.68
CA LEU A 25 22.47 4.58 2.42
C LEU A 25 21.76 5.14 3.65
N SER A 26 22.00 6.41 3.97
CA SER A 26 21.18 7.14 4.93
C SER A 26 19.74 7.32 4.43
N ALA A 27 18.81 7.59 5.35
CA ALA A 27 17.41 7.80 4.99
C ALA A 27 17.21 8.96 3.99
N ARG A 28 18.06 10.00 4.08
CA ARG A 28 18.00 11.15 3.18
C ARG A 28 18.46 10.78 1.77
N GLU A 29 19.56 10.04 1.65
CA GLU A 29 20.09 9.59 0.36
C GLU A 29 19.12 8.64 -0.33
N GLU A 30 18.59 7.66 0.40
CA GLU A 30 17.60 6.73 -0.11
C GLU A 30 16.37 7.47 -0.66
N LYS A 31 15.86 8.46 0.08
CA LYS A 31 14.75 9.32 -0.37
C LYS A 31 15.10 10.06 -1.66
N THR A 32 16.28 10.67 -1.74
CA THR A 32 16.68 11.40 -2.96
C THR A 32 16.80 10.48 -4.17
N LEU A 33 17.29 9.26 -3.98
CA LEU A 33 17.45 8.27 -5.03
C LEU A 33 16.09 7.78 -5.55
N ARG A 34 15.12 7.52 -4.65
CA ARG A 34 13.73 7.20 -5.04
C ARG A 34 13.06 8.34 -5.81
N MET A 35 13.23 9.59 -5.34
CA MET A 35 12.65 10.76 -6.02
C MET A 35 13.25 10.98 -7.41
N ARG A 36 14.56 10.77 -7.58
CA ARG A 36 15.25 10.94 -8.86
C ARG A 36 14.90 9.87 -9.88
N SER A 37 14.77 8.63 -9.43
CA SER A 37 14.54 7.47 -10.30
C SER A 37 13.07 7.12 -10.52
N GLY A 38 12.16 7.67 -9.70
CA GLY A 38 10.77 7.23 -9.65
C GLY A 38 10.57 5.78 -9.17
N ALA A 39 11.65 5.11 -8.73
CA ALA A 39 11.61 3.71 -8.33
C ALA A 39 11.20 3.60 -6.85
N GLY A 40 9.99 3.09 -6.63
CA GLY A 40 9.54 2.65 -5.31
C GLY A 40 9.93 1.20 -5.01
N LEU A 41 9.98 0.87 -3.71
CA LEU A 41 9.95 -0.51 -3.25
C LEU A 41 8.63 -1.17 -3.69
N GLY A 42 8.64 -2.49 -3.92
CA GLY A 42 7.43 -3.22 -4.27
C GLY A 42 6.39 -3.12 -3.15
N LYS A 43 5.10 -3.05 -3.50
CA LYS A 43 3.99 -2.96 -2.52
C LYS A 43 3.96 -4.13 -1.52
N THR A 44 4.54 -5.26 -1.91
CA THR A 44 4.65 -6.49 -1.12
C THR A 44 5.99 -6.64 -0.41
N GLU A 45 6.93 -5.70 -0.60
CA GLU A 45 8.22 -5.80 0.07
C GLU A 45 8.11 -5.42 1.55
N PRO A 46 8.78 -6.16 2.44
CA PRO A 46 8.84 -5.80 3.84
C PRO A 46 9.55 -4.44 3.97
N LEU A 47 8.92 -3.51 4.68
CA LEU A 47 9.54 -2.24 5.01
C LEU A 47 10.86 -2.50 5.77
N PRO A 48 11.96 -1.83 5.39
CA PRO A 48 13.22 -1.99 6.10
C PRO A 48 13.03 -1.53 7.55
N ARG A 49 13.28 -2.44 8.49
CA ARG A 49 13.14 -2.21 9.93
C ARG A 49 14.34 -1.42 10.46
N ARG A 50 14.46 -0.15 10.06
CA ARG A 50 15.49 0.76 10.56
C ARG A 50 15.06 1.33 11.92
N GLY A 51 15.98 1.36 12.90
CA GLY A 51 15.73 1.95 14.23
C GLY A 51 15.12 1.02 15.27
N GLN A 52 15.08 -0.30 15.03
CA GLN A 52 14.63 -1.30 16.01
C GLN A 52 15.70 -1.74 17.00
N ASP A 53 16.90 -1.14 16.94
CA ASP A 53 18.00 -1.43 17.87
C ASP A 53 17.71 -0.90 19.29
N ASN A 54 16.83 0.10 19.41
CA ASN A 54 16.33 0.59 20.70
C ASN A 54 15.09 -0.23 21.14
N PRO A 55 15.11 -0.88 22.32
CA PRO A 55 14.00 -1.68 22.81
C PRO A 55 12.69 -0.90 22.99
N GLU A 56 12.75 0.38 23.37
CA GLU A 56 11.57 1.22 23.57
C GLU A 56 10.90 1.56 22.24
N ALA A 57 11.67 2.04 21.27
CA ALA A 57 11.19 2.31 19.92
C ALA A 57 10.61 1.04 19.26
N ARG A 58 11.19 -0.12 19.54
CA ARG A 58 10.66 -1.41 19.08
C ARG A 58 9.29 -1.73 19.68
N ALA A 59 9.11 -1.49 20.98
CA ALA A 59 7.82 -1.70 21.64
C ALA A 59 6.74 -0.75 21.08
N GLU A 60 7.07 0.52 20.88
CA GLU A 60 6.16 1.51 20.28
C GLU A 60 5.75 1.13 18.85
N LEU A 61 6.71 0.74 18.01
CA LEU A 61 6.43 0.30 16.64
C LEU A 61 5.55 -0.95 16.60
N LEU A 62 5.72 -1.88 17.54
CA LEU A 62 4.86 -3.06 17.66
C LEU A 62 3.44 -2.69 18.07
N ALA A 63 3.26 -1.74 19.00
CA ALA A 63 1.94 -1.26 19.40
C ALA A 63 1.19 -0.64 18.20
N LEU A 64 1.88 0.21 17.42
CA LEU A 64 1.33 0.79 16.19
C LEU A 64 0.96 -0.27 15.15
N GLU A 65 1.79 -1.30 14.99
CA GLU A 65 1.51 -2.40 14.06
C GLU A 65 0.24 -3.16 14.45
N VAL A 66 0.05 -3.44 15.74
CA VAL A 66 -1.15 -4.09 16.26
C VAL A 66 -2.39 -3.24 16.00
N GLU A 67 -2.33 -1.93 16.30
CA GLU A 67 -3.45 -1.00 16.07
C GLU A 67 -3.86 -0.95 14.59
N LEU A 68 -2.87 -0.87 13.68
CA LEU A 68 -3.13 -0.85 12.24
C LEU A 68 -3.74 -2.16 11.74
N LYS A 69 -3.27 -3.31 12.24
CA LYS A 69 -3.87 -4.61 11.90
C LYS A 69 -5.32 -4.70 12.35
N GLN A 70 -5.64 -4.20 13.54
CA GLN A 70 -7.03 -4.15 14.03
C GLN A 70 -7.89 -3.25 13.15
N LYS A 71 -7.41 -2.05 12.78
CA LYS A 71 -8.11 -1.14 11.85
C LYS A 71 -8.34 -1.78 10.47
N LEU A 72 -7.35 -2.49 9.95
CA LEU A 72 -7.48 -3.23 8.69
C LEU A 72 -8.51 -4.35 8.80
N ALA A 73 -8.44 -5.16 9.86
CA ALA A 73 -9.41 -6.22 10.13
C ALA A 73 -10.84 -5.65 10.24
N ALA A 74 -11.03 -4.53 10.94
CA ALA A 74 -12.31 -3.84 11.04
C ALA A 74 -12.81 -3.32 9.69
N ARG A 75 -11.91 -2.87 8.81
CA ARG A 75 -12.26 -2.43 7.45
C ARG A 75 -12.61 -3.59 6.51
N THR A 76 -11.96 -4.75 6.68
CA THR A 76 -12.20 -5.95 5.87
C THR A 76 -13.31 -6.84 6.42
N ALA A 77 -13.68 -6.64 7.69
CA ALA A 77 -14.86 -7.28 8.24
C ALA A 77 -16.05 -6.91 7.33
N PRO A 78 -16.78 -7.89 6.79
CA PRO A 78 -18.00 -7.57 6.07
C PRO A 78 -18.89 -6.85 7.07
N ALA A 79 -19.11 -5.56 6.85
CA ALA A 79 -20.29 -4.91 7.40
C ALA A 79 -21.43 -5.86 7.07
N SER A 80 -22.07 -6.41 8.11
CA SER A 80 -23.26 -7.23 7.95
C SER A 80 -24.11 -6.52 6.91
N SER A 81 -24.40 -7.26 5.84
CA SER A 81 -24.89 -6.70 4.58
C SER A 81 -26.33 -6.23 4.71
N THR A 82 -26.58 -5.23 5.54
CA THR A 82 -27.74 -4.36 5.43
C THR A 82 -27.37 -3.31 4.40
N LYS A 83 -27.28 -3.75 3.12
CA LYS A 83 -27.39 -2.80 2.01
C LYS A 83 -28.65 -1.99 2.30
N PRO A 84 -28.61 -0.65 2.40
CA PRO A 84 -29.84 0.10 2.31
C PRO A 84 -30.37 -0.23 0.92
N ALA A 85 -31.55 -0.87 0.87
CA ALA A 85 -32.16 -1.22 -0.39
C ALA A 85 -32.43 0.09 -1.13
N VAL A 86 -31.57 0.44 -2.09
CA VAL A 86 -31.84 1.45 -3.12
C VAL A 86 -32.84 0.83 -4.10
N ARG A 87 -34.00 0.40 -3.59
CA ARG A 87 -35.17 0.09 -4.40
C ARG A 87 -35.94 1.39 -4.51
N GLY A 88 -35.72 2.10 -5.60
CA GLY A 88 -36.53 3.26 -5.97
C GLY A 88 -37.97 2.82 -6.24
N LYS A 89 -38.94 3.69 -5.94
CA LYS A 89 -40.38 3.45 -6.09
C LYS A 89 -40.77 2.95 -7.50
N GLU A 90 -39.99 3.29 -8.51
CA GLU A 90 -40.15 2.84 -9.90
C GLU A 90 -39.89 1.34 -10.08
N LYS A 91 -38.83 0.81 -9.47
CA LYS A 91 -38.52 -0.63 -9.54
C LYS A 91 -39.61 -1.45 -8.86
N ASP A 92 -40.21 -0.94 -7.79
CA ASP A 92 -41.32 -1.61 -7.10
C ASP A 92 -42.60 -1.65 -7.94
N LYS A 93 -42.89 -0.60 -8.73
CA LYS A 93 -44.01 -0.58 -9.68
C LYS A 93 -43.83 -1.63 -10.78
N ILE A 94 -42.62 -1.73 -11.33
CA ILE A 94 -42.28 -2.72 -12.37
C ILE A 94 -42.44 -4.14 -11.82
N ILE A 95 -41.90 -4.43 -10.64
CA ILE A 95 -42.02 -5.75 -10.00
C ILE A 95 -43.49 -6.10 -9.73
N ARG A 96 -44.31 -5.13 -9.29
CA ARG A 96 -45.74 -5.36 -9.06
C ARG A 96 -46.50 -5.67 -10.34
N ALA A 97 -46.17 -4.97 -11.44
CA ALA A 97 -46.76 -5.25 -12.75
C ALA A 97 -46.38 -6.66 -13.25
N LEU A 98 -45.11 -7.04 -13.13
CA LEU A 98 -44.63 -8.37 -13.53
C LEU A 98 -45.24 -9.51 -12.71
N ARG A 99 -45.49 -9.29 -11.42
CA ARG A 99 -46.15 -10.29 -10.55
C ARG A 99 -47.64 -10.50 -10.85
N ARG A 100 -48.31 -9.52 -11.47
CA ARG A 100 -49.72 -9.62 -11.87
C ARG A 100 -49.91 -10.30 -13.23
N LEU A 101 -48.82 -10.48 -13.98
CA LEU A 101 -48.81 -11.11 -15.29
C LEU A 101 -48.55 -12.62 -15.23
N LYS A 102 -48.17 -13.14 -14.05
CA LYS A 102 -48.17 -14.57 -13.71
C LYS A 102 -49.49 -14.91 -13.04
#